data_AF-A0A2N6LZ18-F1
#
_entry.id   AF-A0A2N6LZ18-F1
#
_cell.length_a   1.000
_cell.length_b   1.000
_cell.length_c   1.000
_cell.angle_alpha   90.00
_cell.angle_beta   90.00
_cell.angle_gamma   90.00
#
_symmetry.space_group_name_H-M   'P 1'
#
loop_
_entity.id
_entity.type
_entity.pdbx_description
1 polymer ?
#
loop_
_entity_poly.entity_id
_entity_poly.type
_entity_poly.pdbx_seq_one_letter_code
_entity_poly.pdbx_strand_id
1 'polypeptide(L)' 'MVNKFIYLHGFASSPNSAKARYIRDRFAELNIKVNIPDLNFGDFSHLTITRQINQVASIISADGKGDTE' A
#
# COMPACT_ATOMS: atom_id res chain seq x y z
N MET A 1 -6.24 18.70 -5.50
CA MET A 1 -5.99 17.25 -5.68
C MET A 1 -5.18 16.79 -4.48
N VAL A 2 -5.61 15.74 -3.78
CA VAL A 2 -4.89 15.23 -2.59
C VAL A 2 -3.82 14.25 -3.06
N ASN A 3 -2.56 14.44 -2.67
CA ASN A 3 -1.48 13.52 -3.04
C ASN A 3 -1.62 12.21 -2.24
N LYS A 4 -1.63 11.08 -2.94
CA LYS A 4 -1.64 9.74 -2.33
C LYS A 4 -0.27 9.10 -2.43
N PHE A 5 0.28 8.69 -1.29
CA PHE A 5 1.56 8.00 -1.22
C PHE A 5 1.33 6.52 -0.92
N ILE A 6 1.97 5.66 -1.71
CA ILE A 6 1.88 4.20 -1.56
C ILE A 6 3.31 3.66 -1.56
N TYR A 7 3.70 2.95 -0.49
CA TYR A 7 4.97 2.24 -0.44
C TYR A 7 4.74 0.74 -0.66
N LEU A 8 5.35 0.20 -1.72
CA LEU A 8 5.30 -1.21 -2.06
C LEU A 8 6.53 -1.92 -1.48
N HIS A 9 6.32 -2.85 -0.55
CA HIS A 9 7.41 -3.63 0.02
C HIS A 9 7.95 -4.65 -0.99
N GLY A 10 9.20 -5.10 -0.80
CA GLY A 10 9.83 -6.09 -1.68
C GLY A 10 9.27 -7.51 -1.52
N PHE A 11 9.73 -8.42 -2.38
CA PHE A 11 9.41 -9.85 -2.32
C PHE A 11 9.74 -10.46 -0.95
N ALA A 12 8.87 -11.36 -0.46
CA ALA A 12 8.95 -12.00 0.86
C ALA A 12 9.05 -11.04 2.06
N SER A 13 8.77 -9.74 1.84
CA SER A 13 8.72 -8.72 2.88
C SER A 13 7.29 -8.47 3.34
N SER A 14 7.06 -7.49 4.20
CA SER A 14 5.70 -7.13 4.65
C SER A 14 5.60 -5.66 5.02
N PRO A 15 4.38 -5.14 5.27
CA PRO A 15 4.18 -3.79 5.82
C PRO A 15 4.88 -3.57 7.17
N ASN A 16 5.25 -4.65 7.85
CA ASN A 16 5.97 -4.60 9.12
C ASN A 16 7.48 -4.68 8.96
N SER A 17 8.04 -4.69 7.74
CA SER A 17 9.49 -4.66 7.54
C SER A 17 10.14 -3.39 8.11
N ALA A 18 11.43 -3.46 8.44
CA ALA A 18 12.17 -2.30 8.97
C ALA A 18 12.09 -1.08 8.03
N LYS A 19 12.18 -1.30 6.71
CA LYS A 19 12.05 -0.24 5.69
C LYS A 19 10.65 0.36 5.66
N ALA A 20 9.61 -0.48 5.69
CA ALA A 20 8.22 -0.02 5.69
C ALA A 20 7.91 0.85 6.93
N ARG A 21 8.34 0.39 8.11
CA ARG A 21 8.19 1.15 9.36
C ARG A 21 8.95 2.48 9.29
N TYR A 22 10.23 2.45 8.88
CA TYR A 22 11.02 3.67 8.73
C TYR A 22 10.36 4.69 7.81
N ILE A 23 9.86 4.27 6.64
CA ILE A 23 9.16 5.16 5.70
C ILE A 23 7.89 5.73 6.31
N ARG A 24 7.06 4.88 6.93
CA ARG A 24 5.85 5.33 7.63
C ARG A 24 6.15 6.36 8.70
N ASP A 25 7.16 6.10 9.52
CA ASP A 25 7.49 6.95 10.66
C ASP A 25 8.00 8.33 10.16
N ARG A 26 8.82 8.37 9.09
CA ARG A 26 9.27 9.62 8.45
C ARG A 26 8.14 10.41 7.78
N PHE A 27 7.16 9.73 7.19
CA PHE A 27 5.98 10.39 6.63
C PHE A 27 5.07 10.94 7.72
N ALA A 28 4.93 10.21 8.83
CA ALA A 28 4.13 10.63 9.99
C ALA A 28 4.71 11.88 10.66
N GLU A 29 6.03 12.04 10.73
CA GLU A 29 6.69 13.29 11.19
C GLU A 29 6.24 14.53 10.40
N LEU A 30 5.83 14.35 9.14
CA LEU A 30 5.33 15.41 8.26
C LEU A 30 3.79 15.50 8.23
N ASN A 31 3.09 14.74 9.08
CA ASN A 31 1.63 14.56 9.02
C ASN A 31 1.12 14.04 7.66
N ILE A 32 1.95 13.33 6.90
CA ILE A 32 1.59 12.74 5.62
C ILE A 32 1.24 11.27 5.85
N LYS A 33 0.07 10.84 5.37
CA LYS A 33 -0.32 9.42 5.38
C LYS A 33 0.34 8.70 4.21
N VAL A 34 0.92 7.53 4.48
CA VAL A 34 1.40 6.59 3.46
C VAL A 34 0.65 5.27 3.59
N ASN A 35 0.11 4.77 2.48
CA ASN A 35 -0.49 3.45 2.41
C ASN A 35 0.62 2.41 2.19
N ILE A 36 0.62 1.34 3.00
CA ILE A 36 1.58 0.24 2.87
C ILE A 36 0.78 -1.07 2.80
N PRO A 37 0.32 -1.49 1.61
CA PRO A 37 -0.48 -2.69 1.48
C PRO A 37 0.38 -3.93 1.72
N ASP A 38 -0.22 -4.98 2.30
CA ASP A 38 0.40 -6.29 2.35
C ASP A 38 0.26 -6.99 1.00
N LEU A 39 1.36 -7.03 0.23
CA LEU A 39 1.38 -7.64 -1.09
C LEU A 39 1.39 -9.17 -1.03
N ASN A 40 1.61 -9.79 0.14
CA ASN A 40 1.53 -11.25 0.30
C ASN A 40 0.11 -11.73 0.59
N PHE A 41 -0.77 -10.84 1.06
CA PHE A 41 -2.22 -11.06 1.25
C PHE A 41 -2.58 -12.46 1.77
N GLY A 42 -1.91 -12.93 2.82
CA GLY A 42 -2.20 -14.19 3.50
C GLY A 42 -1.91 -15.50 2.73
N ASP A 43 -1.56 -15.42 1.44
CA ASP A 43 -1.25 -16.57 0.59
C ASP A 43 -0.02 -16.26 -0.26
N PHE A 44 1.14 -16.48 0.35
CA PHE A 44 2.45 -16.24 -0.24
C PHE A 44 2.83 -17.31 -1.27
N SER A 45 2.44 -18.57 -1.05
CA SER A 45 2.82 -19.69 -1.92
C SER A 45 2.17 -19.61 -3.31
N HIS A 46 1.01 -18.96 -3.43
CA HIS A 46 0.33 -18.71 -4.71
C HIS A 46 0.43 -17.25 -5.17
N LEU A 47 1.45 -16.52 -4.70
CA LEU A 47 1.62 -15.11 -5.03
C LEU A 47 1.87 -14.91 -6.53
N THR A 48 1.12 -14.01 -7.14
CA THR A 48 1.33 -13.58 -8.54
C THR A 48 1.48 -12.06 -8.63
N ILE A 49 2.26 -11.60 -9.61
CA ILE A 49 2.40 -10.16 -9.89
C ILE A 49 1.06 -9.55 -10.31
N THR A 50 0.23 -10.26 -11.07
CA THR A 50 -1.11 -9.81 -11.44
C THR A 50 -1.99 -9.51 -10.23
N ARG A 51 -1.96 -10.35 -9.19
CA ARG A 51 -2.69 -10.09 -7.93
C ARG A 51 -2.20 -8.81 -7.26
N GLN A 52 -0.89 -8.60 -7.19
CA GLN A 52 -0.30 -7.40 -6.61
C GLN A 52 -0.67 -6.14 -7.39
N ILE A 53 -0.65 -6.19 -8.73
CA ILE A 53 -1.07 -5.08 -9.60
C ILE A 53 -2.55 -4.73 -9.34
N ASN A 54 -3.44 -5.73 -9.33
CA ASN A 54 -4.86 -5.51 -9.07
C ASN A 54 -5.12 -4.91 -7.68
N GLN A 55 -4.38 -5.38 -6.66
CA GLN A 55 -4.45 -4.83 -5.31
C GLN A 55 -4.05 -3.35 -5.28
N VAL A 56 -2.92 -2.99 -5.90
CA VAL A 56 -2.46 -1.59 -5.94
C VAL A 56 -3.40 -0.71 -6.76
N ALA A 57 -3.90 -1.21 -7.89
CA ALA A 57 -4.89 -0.51 -8.71
C ALA A 57 -6.17 -0.21 -7.92
N SER A 58 -6.67 -1.15 -7.12
CA SER A 58 -7.84 -0.93 -6.27
C SER A 58 -7.63 0.21 -5.25
N ILE A 59 -6.42 0.31 -4.69
CA ILE A 59 -6.06 1.39 -3.75
C ILE A 59 -6.03 2.73 -4.47
N ILE A 60 -5.51 2.78 -5.70
CA ILE A 60 -5.49 4.00 -6.52
C ILE A 60 -6.92 4.43 -6.88
N SER A 61 -7.79 3.48 -7.25
CA SER A 61 -9.16 3.76 -7.70
C SER A 61 -10.18 4.02 -6.58
N ALA A 62 -9.91 3.60 -5.34
CA ALA A 62 -10.86 3.69 -4.22
C ALA A 62 -11.31 5.14 -3.88
N ASP A 63 -10.59 6.17 -4.32
CA ASP A 63 -10.94 7.58 -4.08
C ASP A 63 -11.76 8.20 -5.23
N GLY A 64 -12.14 7.42 -6.25
CA GLY A 64 -12.96 7.86 -7.39
C GLY A 64 -14.47 7.72 -7.19
N LYS A 65 -14.91 7.16 -6.06
CA LYS A 65 -16.32 7.16 -5.63
C LYS A 65 -16.47 8.15 -4.49
N GLY A 66 -16.61 9.42 -4.85
CA GLY A 66 -17.22 10.39 -3.95
C GLY A 66 -18.62 9.89 -3.61
N ASP A 67 -18.96 10.06 -2.34
CA ASP A 67 -20.27 9.79 -1.76
C ASP A 67 -21.38 10.22 -2.74
N THR A 68 -22.00 9.24 -3.39
CA THR A 68 -23.26 9.43 -4.11
C THR A 68 -24.31 8.70 -3.29
N GLU A 69 -24.95 9.50 -2.44
CA GLU A 69 -26.25 9.34 -1.75
C GLU A 69 -26.54 8.05 -0.97
#